data_AF-A0AA38L6F4-F1
#
_entry.id   AF-A0AA38L6F4-F1
#
_cell.length_a   1.000
_cell.length_b   1.000
_cell.length_c   1.000
_cell.angle_alpha   90.00
_cell.angle_beta   90.00
_cell.angle_gamma   90.00
#
_symmetry.space_group_name_H-M   'P 1'
#
loop_
_entity.id
_entity.type
_entity.pdbx_description
1 polymer ?
#
loop_
_entity_poly.entity_id
_entity_poly.type
_entity_poly.pdbx_seq_one_letter_code
_entity_poly.pdbx_strand_id
1 'polypeptide(L)'
;MIDAGIWPERESFSDQGLRLVPARWKGICESGQAFNSSQCNRKIIGARDPKEIVAFGAIEKGVFISSAAGNDGPFLATLSNTTPWITTVGASNIERDFPTSIVLCNQEVYIGTSIYRGNAISQGALPLVYVSTNNNSRRCLAGSLDANVVSGKIMVCD
;
A
#
# COMPACT_ATOMS: atom_id res chain seq x y z
N MET A 1 12.19 -8.63 7.79
CA MET A 1 10.93 -7.92 7.53
C MET A 1 9.86 -8.67 8.28
N ILE A 2 8.97 -7.96 8.97
CA ILE A 2 7.77 -8.50 9.60
C ILE A 2 6.62 -7.83 8.88
N ASP A 3 5.81 -8.61 8.18
CA ASP A 3 4.77 -8.13 7.28
C ASP A 3 3.75 -9.26 7.07
N ALA A 4 2.75 -9.06 6.22
CA ALA A 4 1.71 -10.03 5.87
C ALA A 4 2.21 -11.23 5.03
N GLY A 5 3.53 -11.42 4.90
CA GLY A 5 4.15 -12.48 4.13
C GLY A 5 4.93 -11.97 2.91
N ILE A 6 5.09 -12.83 1.91
CA ILE A 6 5.89 -12.55 0.71
C ILE A 6 5.37 -13.37 -0.48
N TRP A 7 5.48 -12.80 -1.69
CA TRP A 7 5.23 -13.48 -2.96
C TRP A 7 6.58 -13.83 -3.63
N PRO A 8 7.14 -15.02 -3.37
CA PRO A 8 8.52 -15.37 -3.75
C PRO A 8 8.77 -15.41 -5.26
N GLU A 9 7.73 -15.56 -6.07
CA GLU A 9 7.80 -15.61 -7.53
C GLU A 9 8.00 -14.25 -8.20
N ARG A 10 7.92 -13.14 -7.45
CA ARG A 10 8.14 -11.80 -8.01
C ARG A 10 9.60 -11.62 -8.42
N GLU A 11 9.82 -10.96 -9.56
CA GLU A 11 11.15 -10.66 -10.10
C GLU A 11 12.04 -9.89 -9.10
N SER A 12 11.45 -9.01 -8.28
CA SER A 12 12.15 -8.28 -7.21
C SER A 12 12.85 -9.19 -6.19
N PHE A 13 12.47 -10.48 -6.13
CA PHE A 13 13.06 -11.50 -5.27
C PHE A 13 13.84 -12.57 -6.03
N SER A 14 14.18 -12.32 -7.30
CA SER A 14 15.11 -13.12 -8.07
C SER A 14 16.48 -13.19 -7.38
N ASP A 15 17.11 -14.36 -7.47
CA ASP A 15 18.41 -14.63 -6.88
C ASP A 15 19.56 -14.66 -7.91
N GLN A 16 19.26 -14.27 -9.15
CA GLN A 16 20.24 -14.17 -10.22
C GLN A 16 21.36 -13.19 -9.84
N GLY A 17 22.60 -13.61 -10.06
CA GLY A 17 23.79 -12.82 -9.71
C GLY A 17 24.12 -12.76 -8.20
N LEU A 18 23.33 -13.40 -7.34
CA LEU A 18 23.61 -13.44 -5.90
C LEU A 18 24.52 -14.61 -5.52
N ARG A 19 25.40 -14.33 -4.55
CA ARG A 19 26.31 -15.29 -3.92
C ARG A 19 25.53 -16.27 -3.04
N LEU A 20 26.20 -17.34 -2.62
CA LEU A 20 25.63 -18.30 -1.67
C LEU A 20 25.24 -17.63 -0.34
N VAL A 21 24.23 -18.22 0.31
CA VAL A 21 23.75 -17.78 1.62
C VAL A 21 24.91 -17.88 2.64
N PRO A 22 25.18 -16.81 3.43
CA PRO A 22 26.25 -16.85 4.42
C PRO A 22 26.05 -17.97 5.45
N ALA A 23 27.10 -18.73 5.76
CA ALA A 23 27.04 -19.85 6.72
C ALA A 23 26.63 -19.44 8.14
N ARG A 24 26.75 -18.15 8.50
CA ARG A 24 26.26 -17.60 9.77
C ARG A 24 24.73 -17.55 9.86
N TRP A 25 24.02 -17.63 8.73
CA TRP A 25 22.56 -17.60 8.70
C TRP A 25 21.98 -18.91 9.22
N LYS A 26 21.09 -18.81 10.21
CA LYS A 26 20.45 -19.95 10.88
C LYS A 26 18.92 -19.94 10.71
N GLY A 27 18.40 -19.06 9.85
CA GLY A 27 16.97 -19.02 9.54
C GLY A 27 16.54 -20.28 8.79
N ILE A 28 15.23 -20.56 8.78
CA ILE A 28 14.66 -21.64 7.98
C ILE A 28 13.61 -21.05 7.03
N CYS A 29 13.20 -21.89 6.08
CA CYS A 29 12.04 -21.66 5.25
C CYS A 29 10.95 -22.63 5.69
N GLU A 30 10.00 -22.11 6.44
CA GLU A 30 8.85 -22.83 6.94
C GLU A 30 7.83 -22.98 5.81
N SER A 31 7.32 -24.20 5.61
CA SER A 31 6.21 -24.42 4.69
C SER A 31 4.89 -24.05 5.38
N GLY A 32 4.02 -23.35 4.67
CA GLY A 32 2.69 -22.92 5.12
C GLY A 32 1.60 -23.21 4.06
N GLN A 33 0.41 -22.65 4.26
CA GLN A 33 -0.78 -22.95 3.44
C GLN A 33 -0.58 -22.67 1.94
N ALA A 34 0.18 -21.62 1.59
CA ALA A 34 0.48 -21.23 0.22
C ALA A 34 1.98 -20.95 -0.01
N PHE A 35 2.84 -21.57 0.82
CA PHE A 35 4.29 -21.40 0.75
C PHE A 35 5.00 -22.73 1.00
N ASN A 36 5.90 -23.12 0.11
CA ASN A 36 6.75 -24.30 0.24
C ASN A 36 8.19 -23.85 0.55
N SER A 37 8.88 -24.56 1.44
CA SER A 37 10.28 -24.28 1.79
C SER A 37 11.22 -24.15 0.58
N SER A 38 10.94 -24.87 -0.52
CA SER A 38 11.67 -24.78 -1.80
C SER A 38 11.53 -23.45 -2.54
N GLN A 39 10.57 -22.60 -2.17
CA GLN A 39 10.41 -21.26 -2.73
C GLN A 39 11.39 -20.23 -2.16
N CYS A 40 12.11 -20.59 -1.09
CA CYS A 40 13.29 -19.84 -0.70
C CYS A 40 14.44 -20.04 -1.67
N ASN A 41 15.27 -19.01 -1.79
CA ASN A 41 16.39 -18.96 -2.73
C ASN A 41 17.55 -18.17 -2.12
N ARG A 42 18.55 -17.73 -2.91
CA ARG A 42 19.67 -16.93 -2.37
C ARG A 42 19.31 -15.48 -2.01
N LYS A 43 18.11 -15.01 -2.36
CA LYS A 43 17.54 -13.70 -2.00
C LYS A 43 16.59 -13.79 -0.81
N ILE A 44 15.57 -14.64 -0.87
CA ILE A 44 14.68 -15.01 0.23
C ILE A 44 15.29 -16.21 0.94
N ILE A 45 16.17 -15.94 1.90
CA ILE A 45 16.96 -16.96 2.59
C ILE A 45 16.27 -17.55 3.83
N GLY A 46 15.08 -17.05 4.17
CA GLY A 46 14.28 -17.48 5.31
C GLY A 46 12.87 -16.90 5.26
N ALA A 47 11.88 -17.70 5.64
CA ALA A 47 10.47 -17.34 5.70
C ALA A 47 9.81 -18.11 6.85
N ARG A 48 9.03 -17.41 7.68
CA ARG A 48 8.30 -17.96 8.82
C ARG A 48 7.04 -17.14 9.06
N ASP A 49 6.09 -17.71 9.78
CA ASP A 49 4.91 -17.00 10.30
C ASP A 49 5.10 -16.72 11.81
N PRO A 50 5.69 -15.57 12.19
CA PRO A 50 5.91 -15.25 13.60
C PRO A 50 4.60 -14.79 14.26
N LYS A 51 4.24 -15.44 15.36
CA LYS A 51 3.06 -15.05 16.16
C LYS A 51 3.28 -13.76 16.96
N GLU A 52 4.52 -13.51 17.39
CA GLU A 52 4.89 -12.35 18.21
C GLU A 52 6.33 -11.93 17.92
N ILE A 53 6.64 -10.64 18.11
CA ILE A 53 8.00 -10.12 18.06
C ILE A 53 8.31 -9.35 19.34
N VAL A 54 9.45 -9.68 19.95
CA VAL A 54 9.96 -9.01 21.14
C VAL A 54 11.04 -8.00 20.73
N ALA A 55 10.65 -6.73 20.58
CA ALA A 55 11.56 -5.66 20.14
C ALA A 55 12.73 -5.42 21.11
N PHE A 56 12.47 -5.50 22.42
CA PHE A 56 13.49 -5.29 23.44
C PHE A 56 14.63 -6.31 23.36
N GLY A 57 14.29 -7.61 23.28
CA GLY A 57 15.29 -8.68 23.18
C GLY A 57 16.12 -8.62 21.89
N ALA A 58 15.56 -8.12 20.79
CA ALA A 58 16.31 -7.88 19.57
C ALA A 58 17.35 -6.75 19.75
N ILE A 59 16.98 -5.65 20.43
CA ILE A 59 17.89 -4.55 20.73
C ILE A 59 19.01 -4.96 21.69
N GLU A 60 18.72 -5.76 22.72
CA GLU A 60 19.76 -6.32 23.62
C GLU A 60 20.80 -7.17 22.90
N LYS A 61 20.47 -7.71 21.72
CA LYS A 61 21.38 -8.45 20.85
C LYS A 61 22.00 -7.59 19.74
N GLY A 62 21.84 -6.26 19.81
CA GLY A 62 22.39 -5.31 18.85
C GLY A 62 21.67 -5.30 17.50
N VAL A 63 20.42 -5.75 17.43
CA VAL A 63 19.62 -5.71 16.21
C VAL A 63 18.81 -4.42 16.17
N PHE A 64 19.10 -3.55 15.20
CA PHE A 64 18.35 -2.32 14.96
C PHE A 64 16.91 -2.60 14.49
N ILE A 65 15.96 -1.81 14.97
CA ILE A 65 14.54 -1.90 14.60
C ILE A 65 14.06 -0.57 14.03
N SER A 66 13.47 -0.63 12.84
CA SER A 66 12.75 0.46 12.18
C SER A 66 11.26 0.10 12.15
N SER A 67 10.41 1.01 12.61
CA SER A 67 8.95 0.84 12.58
C SER A 67 8.24 2.12 12.13
N ALA A 68 7.12 1.97 11.43
CA ALA A 68 6.31 3.12 11.00
C ALA A 68 5.65 3.82 12.20
N ALA A 69 5.56 5.14 12.12
CA ALA A 69 4.93 6.00 13.12
C ALA A 69 3.39 5.85 13.21
N GLY A 70 2.77 5.15 12.26
CA GLY A 70 1.31 5.13 12.11
C GLY A 70 0.80 6.27 11.22
N ASN A 71 -0.49 6.20 10.89
CA ASN A 71 -1.14 7.10 9.92
C ASN A 71 -2.28 7.93 10.53
N ASP A 72 -2.38 7.99 11.86
CA ASP A 72 -3.46 8.67 12.60
C ASP A 72 -3.21 10.18 12.82
N GLY A 73 -2.24 10.75 12.10
CA GLY A 73 -2.00 12.20 12.06
C GLY A 73 -3.22 13.00 11.57
N PRO A 74 -3.16 14.35 11.59
CA PRO A 74 -1.97 15.18 11.81
C PRO A 74 -1.85 15.76 13.23
N PHE A 75 -2.75 15.38 14.14
CA PHE A 75 -2.80 15.97 15.48
C PHE A 75 -1.66 15.48 16.38
N LEU A 76 -1.40 16.23 17.45
CA LEU A 76 -0.41 15.85 18.46
C LEU A 76 -0.79 14.52 19.11
N ALA A 77 0.23 13.77 19.56
CA ALA A 77 0.09 12.52 20.30
C ALA A 77 -0.64 11.37 19.57
N THR A 78 -0.54 11.32 18.23
CA THR A 78 -1.10 10.22 17.41
C THR A 78 -0.05 9.21 16.92
N LEU A 79 1.22 9.38 17.33
CA LEU A 79 2.30 8.45 16.97
C LEU A 79 2.10 7.10 17.65
N SER A 80 2.27 6.04 16.87
CA SER A 80 2.44 4.66 17.32
C SER A 80 3.92 4.31 17.43
N ASN A 81 4.23 3.18 18.08
CA ASN A 81 5.59 2.64 18.15
C ASN A 81 6.62 3.62 18.76
N THR A 82 6.29 4.21 19.91
CA THR A 82 7.08 5.28 20.57
C THR A 82 8.05 4.77 21.64
N THR A 83 8.41 3.48 21.62
CA THR A 83 9.35 2.94 22.62
C THR A 83 10.76 3.49 22.37
N PRO A 84 11.55 3.83 23.42
CA PRO A 84 12.82 4.53 23.26
C PRO A 84 13.90 3.78 22.45
N TRP A 85 13.77 2.46 22.33
CA TRP A 85 14.73 1.58 21.70
C TRP A 85 14.39 1.22 20.25
N ILE A 86 13.33 1.78 19.66
CA ILE A 86 13.02 1.59 18.25
C ILE A 86 13.09 2.92 17.50
N THR A 87 13.46 2.86 16.23
CA THR A 87 13.40 4.05 15.35
C THR A 87 12.01 4.16 14.76
N THR A 88 11.26 5.15 15.23
CA THR A 88 9.93 5.51 14.73
C THR A 88 10.08 6.39 13.48
N VAL A 89 9.58 5.92 12.34
CA VAL A 89 9.77 6.57 11.03
C VAL A 89 8.46 7.24 10.56
N GLY A 90 8.51 8.55 10.32
CA GLY A 90 7.43 9.31 9.69
C GLY A 90 7.45 9.21 8.16
N ALA A 91 6.32 9.50 7.53
CA ALA A 91 6.21 9.56 6.07
C ALA A 91 6.35 11.01 5.57
N SER A 92 6.97 11.17 4.41
CA SER A 92 7.08 12.44 3.69
C SER A 92 6.94 12.22 2.19
N ASN A 93 6.78 13.31 1.44
CA ASN A 93 6.60 13.26 -0.01
C ASN A 93 7.96 13.21 -0.73
N ILE A 94 7.94 12.67 -1.95
CA ILE A 94 9.04 12.77 -2.91
C ILE A 94 8.60 13.65 -4.08
N GLU A 95 9.54 14.12 -4.88
CA GLU A 95 9.27 14.87 -6.11
C GLU A 95 8.80 13.93 -7.24
N ARG A 96 7.58 13.41 -7.10
CA ARG A 96 6.88 12.62 -8.12
C ARG A 96 5.39 12.78 -7.94
N ASP A 97 4.73 13.28 -8.98
CA ASP A 97 3.27 13.40 -9.04
C ASP A 97 2.67 12.46 -10.10
N PHE A 98 1.39 12.15 -9.93
CA PHE A 98 0.60 11.37 -10.89
C PHE A 98 -0.58 12.21 -11.41
N PRO A 99 -0.30 13.26 -12.21
CA PRO A 99 -1.32 14.17 -12.66
C PRO A 99 -2.29 13.48 -13.62
N THR A 100 -3.58 13.80 -13.47
CA THR A 100 -4.63 13.39 -14.40
C THR A 100 -5.41 14.63 -14.82
N SER A 101 -5.67 14.76 -16.13
CA SER A 101 -6.41 15.89 -16.68
C SER A 101 -7.86 15.52 -16.90
N ILE A 102 -8.77 16.35 -16.41
CA ILE A 102 -10.21 16.28 -16.67
C ILE A 102 -10.55 17.43 -17.61
N VAL A 103 -11.02 17.11 -18.80
CA VAL A 103 -11.45 18.10 -19.80
C VAL A 103 -12.98 18.06 -19.86
N LEU A 104 -13.60 19.18 -19.52
CA LEU A 104 -15.04 19.35 -19.56
C LEU A 104 -15.50 19.77 -20.97
N CYS A 105 -16.79 19.59 -21.28
CA CYS A 105 -17.37 19.99 -22.57
C CYS A 105 -17.30 21.50 -22.83
N ASN A 106 -17.20 22.32 -21.78
CA ASN A 106 -16.99 23.76 -21.88
C ASN A 106 -15.51 24.15 -22.10
N GLN A 107 -14.63 23.17 -22.37
CA GLN A 107 -13.19 23.32 -22.59
C GLN A 107 -12.38 23.70 -21.33
N GLU A 108 -13.01 23.74 -20.15
CA GLU A 108 -12.27 23.89 -18.91
C GLU A 108 -11.46 22.63 -18.61
N VAL A 109 -10.24 22.83 -18.14
CA VAL A 109 -9.30 21.76 -17.82
C VAL A 109 -8.96 21.81 -16.33
N TYR A 110 -9.21 20.70 -15.65
CA TYR A 110 -8.84 20.50 -14.25
C TYR A 110 -7.73 19.47 -14.16
N ILE A 111 -6.67 19.79 -13.41
CA ILE A 111 -5.57 18.87 -13.14
C ILE A 111 -5.76 18.32 -11.73
N GLY A 112 -6.05 17.02 -11.64
CA GLY A 112 -6.13 16.27 -10.39
C GLY A 112 -5.02 15.24 -10.27
N THR A 113 -5.16 14.32 -9.32
CA THR A 113 -4.21 13.23 -9.09
C THR A 113 -4.92 11.89 -9.19
N SER A 114 -4.33 10.93 -9.92
CA SER A 114 -4.85 9.56 -10.00
C SER A 114 -3.75 8.57 -10.33
N ILE A 115 -3.83 7.38 -9.72
CA ILE A 115 -2.97 6.22 -10.02
C ILE A 115 -3.68 5.18 -10.87
N TYR A 116 -4.80 5.54 -11.51
CA TYR A 116 -5.53 4.65 -12.40
C TYR A 116 -4.64 4.18 -13.56
N ARG A 117 -4.58 2.86 -13.77
CA ARG A 117 -3.74 2.21 -14.81
C ARG A 117 -4.54 1.54 -15.94
N GLY A 118 -5.85 1.75 -15.99
CA GLY A 118 -6.69 1.17 -17.03
C GLY A 118 -6.72 2.00 -18.31
N ASN A 119 -7.59 1.60 -19.23
CA ASN A 119 -7.78 2.34 -20.47
C ASN A 119 -8.47 3.68 -20.21
N ALA A 120 -8.03 4.72 -20.92
CA ALA A 120 -8.78 5.97 -20.96
C ALA A 120 -10.20 5.73 -21.47
N ILE A 121 -11.12 6.62 -21.08
CA ILE A 121 -12.51 6.59 -21.54
C ILE A 121 -12.52 6.72 -23.07
N SER A 122 -12.79 5.62 -23.76
CA SER A 122 -12.77 5.53 -25.23
C SER A 122 -14.09 5.98 -25.88
N GLN A 123 -15.14 6.18 -25.08
CA GLN A 123 -16.50 6.47 -25.53
C GLN A 123 -16.76 7.96 -25.80
N GLY A 124 -15.73 8.81 -25.70
CA GLY A 124 -15.88 10.26 -25.79
C GLY A 124 -16.38 10.88 -24.49
N ALA A 125 -16.97 12.07 -24.58
CA ALA A 125 -17.45 12.80 -23.40
C ALA A 125 -18.61 12.05 -22.73
N LEU A 126 -18.45 11.73 -21.44
CA LEU A 126 -19.51 11.15 -20.62
C LEU A 126 -20.29 12.23 -19.88
N PRO A 127 -21.59 12.04 -19.63
CA PRO A 127 -22.36 12.95 -18.81
C PRO A 127 -21.78 13.02 -17.39
N LEU A 128 -21.69 14.25 -16.86
CA LEU A 128 -21.35 14.51 -15.47
C LEU A 128 -22.63 14.53 -14.64
N VAL A 129 -22.64 13.87 -13.47
CA VAL A 129 -23.76 13.87 -12.54
C VAL A 129 -23.28 14.23 -11.15
N TYR A 130 -24.09 15.03 -10.45
CA TYR A 130 -23.92 15.33 -9.04
C TYR A 130 -25.23 15.04 -8.31
N VAL A 131 -25.18 14.09 -7.37
CA VAL A 131 -26.33 13.64 -6.56
C VAL A 131 -26.11 14.08 -5.11
N SER A 132 -26.98 14.94 -4.61
CA SER A 132 -26.91 15.46 -3.23
C SER A 132 -28.26 15.31 -2.52
N THR A 133 -28.84 14.11 -2.57
CA THR A 133 -30.10 13.81 -1.85
C THR A 133 -29.89 13.76 -0.35
N ASN A 134 -28.69 13.36 0.10
CA ASN A 134 -28.23 13.38 1.48
C ASN A 134 -26.70 13.41 1.55
N ASN A 135 -26.15 13.55 2.76
CA ASN A 135 -24.70 13.59 3.00
C ASN A 135 -23.96 12.34 2.50
N ASN A 136 -24.60 11.17 2.50
CA ASN A 136 -23.99 9.93 2.07
C ASN A 136 -23.86 9.88 0.54
N SER A 137 -24.93 10.25 -0.18
CA SER A 137 -24.95 10.33 -1.64
C SER A 137 -23.96 11.35 -2.19
N ARG A 138 -23.85 12.50 -1.52
CA ARG A 138 -22.90 13.56 -1.86
C ARG A 138 -21.44 13.10 -1.73
N ARG A 139 -21.16 12.20 -0.78
CA ARG A 139 -19.83 11.58 -0.55
C ARG A 139 -19.65 10.25 -1.26
N CYS A 140 -20.58 9.85 -2.12
CA CYS A 140 -20.54 8.58 -2.86
C CYS A 140 -20.32 7.35 -1.97
N LEU A 141 -20.91 7.34 -0.78
CA LEU A 141 -20.79 6.21 0.15
C LEU A 141 -21.48 4.97 -0.41
N ALA A 142 -20.96 3.79 -0.07
CA ALA A 142 -21.50 2.52 -0.52
C ALA A 142 -23.02 2.40 -0.22
N GLY A 143 -23.80 2.05 -1.23
CA GLY A 143 -25.27 1.90 -1.12
C GLY A 143 -26.08 3.21 -1.09
N SER A 144 -25.45 4.38 -1.23
CA SER A 144 -26.14 5.69 -1.18
C SER A 144 -26.59 6.24 -2.53
N LEU A 145 -26.21 5.59 -3.63
CA LEU A 145 -26.47 6.04 -5.01
C LEU A 145 -27.40 5.06 -5.73
N ASP A 146 -28.36 5.61 -6.48
CA ASP A 146 -29.19 4.82 -7.38
C ASP A 146 -28.43 4.50 -8.68
N ALA A 147 -28.21 3.20 -8.94
CA ALA A 147 -27.53 2.71 -10.13
C ALA A 147 -28.18 3.19 -11.43
N ASN A 148 -29.51 3.36 -11.47
CA ASN A 148 -30.23 3.85 -12.65
C ASN A 148 -29.88 5.31 -12.97
N VAL A 149 -29.46 6.08 -11.96
CA VAL A 149 -29.08 7.49 -12.12
C VAL A 149 -27.62 7.62 -12.57
N VAL A 150 -26.72 6.80 -12.02
CA VAL A 150 -25.25 6.99 -12.17
C VAL A 150 -24.60 6.08 -13.21
N SER A 151 -25.25 4.99 -13.63
CA SER A 151 -24.65 4.04 -14.57
C SER A 151 -24.28 4.69 -15.91
N GLY A 152 -23.05 4.46 -16.38
CA GLY A 152 -22.53 5.00 -17.63
C GLY A 152 -22.16 6.49 -17.59
N LYS A 153 -22.10 7.11 -16.40
CA LYS A 153 -21.84 8.54 -16.21
C LYS A 153 -20.66 8.75 -15.24
N ILE A 154 -20.12 9.97 -15.22
CA ILE A 154 -19.10 10.38 -14.25
C ILE A 154 -19.80 11.04 -13.07
N MET A 155 -19.66 10.45 -11.88
CA MET A 155 -20.22 10.99 -10.64
C MET A 155 -19.22 11.92 -9.95
N VAL A 156 -19.69 13.09 -9.53
CA VAL A 156 -18.92 14.04 -8.71
C VAL A 156 -19.28 13.84 -7.24
N CYS A 157 -18.25 13.68 -6.41
CA CYS A 157 -18.37 13.47 -4.97
C CYS A 157 -17.68 14.61 -4.22
N ASP A 158 -18.21 14.99 -3.06
CA ASP A 158 -17.55 15.87 -2.09
C ASP A 158 -16.34 15.21 -1.40
#